data_AF-A0A7W1RYY3-F1
#
_entry.id   AF-A0A7W1RYY3-F1
#
_cell.length_a   1.000
_cell.length_b   1.000
_cell.length_c   1.000
_cell.angle_alpha   90.00
_cell.angle_beta   90.00
_cell.angle_gamma   90.00
#
_symmetry.space_group_name_H-M   'P 1'
#
loop_
_entity.id
_entity.type
_entity.pdbx_description
1 polymer ?
#
loop_
_entity_poly.entity_id
_entity_poly.type
_entity_poly.pdbx_seq_one_letter_code
_entity_poly.pdbx_strand_id
1 'polypeptide(L)'
;MSENIVHTAVVDDCRRLILHGTGVGEAVRDAWTRHHELSRLGGITRSGDTCIPRILDRARQAHPQGALSEPHASRVAFALGWLAHRATDRQMKIVFRQAEPGQRLSPSACSVYHDVTALREVYAMGAEPYRSGIVSPGLDGHPAAALANDAVIDLFHALLQRSLIELHTLKPDEHDPESWIDALAKLRQRFRVELPRYAQALTHPDPELHQRFVVATRFYDAGDPLIALARALQHGTALPKVDLDQALAASANGSLYARAVARAYRSVSAADAFLRGTLDDEGFAERIDIGRPELAG
;
A
#
# COMPACT_ATOMS: atom_id res chain seq x y z
N MET A 1 -6.91 -8.12 -7.31
CA MET A 1 -6.47 -6.74 -7.57
C MET A 1 -6.82 -5.76 -6.45
N SER A 2 -7.60 -6.19 -5.46
CA SER A 2 -8.47 -5.29 -4.71
C SER A 2 -8.07 -4.96 -3.29
N GLU A 3 -6.77 -4.99 -3.09
CA GLU A 3 -6.08 -4.66 -1.86
C GLU A 3 -4.82 -3.90 -2.27
N ASN A 4 -4.86 -3.19 -3.40
CA ASN A 4 -3.69 -2.52 -3.93
C ASN A 4 -3.78 -1.02 -3.61
N ILE A 5 -4.99 -0.43 -3.65
CA ILE A 5 -5.13 1.02 -3.44
C ILE A 5 -4.86 1.36 -1.97
N VAL A 6 -5.45 0.63 -1.02
CA VAL A 6 -5.15 0.82 0.41
C VAL A 6 -3.66 0.67 0.69
N HIS A 7 -3.02 -0.38 0.16
CA HIS A 7 -1.61 -0.65 0.46
C HIS A 7 -0.68 0.38 -0.16
N THR A 8 -0.92 0.80 -1.40
CA THR A 8 -0.18 1.91 -2.00
C THR A 8 -0.41 3.20 -1.24
N ALA A 9 -1.64 3.47 -0.79
CA ALA A 9 -1.95 4.64 0.03
C ALA A 9 -1.19 4.64 1.37
N VAL A 10 -1.14 3.50 2.04
CA VAL A 10 -0.34 3.32 3.27
C VAL A 10 1.15 3.50 3.00
N VAL A 11 1.69 2.98 1.89
CA VAL A 11 3.10 3.17 1.51
C VAL A 11 3.40 4.66 1.31
N ASP A 12 2.55 5.37 0.58
CA ASP A 12 2.73 6.80 0.30
C ASP A 12 2.63 7.65 1.58
N ASP A 13 1.66 7.36 2.46
CA ASP A 13 1.52 8.06 3.74
C ASP A 13 2.66 7.75 4.71
N CYS A 14 3.08 6.47 4.77
CA CYS A 14 4.25 6.07 5.53
C CYS A 14 5.51 6.82 5.06
N ARG A 15 5.73 6.89 3.73
CA ARG A 15 6.85 7.65 3.16
C ARG A 15 6.80 9.13 3.57
N ARG A 16 5.64 9.79 3.46
CA ARG A 16 5.49 11.21 3.86
C ARG A 16 5.89 11.42 5.33
N LEU A 17 5.42 10.56 6.21
CA LEU A 17 5.73 10.62 7.64
C LEU A 17 7.22 10.37 7.91
N ILE A 18 7.86 9.45 7.19
CA ILE A 18 9.27 9.12 7.35
C ILE A 18 10.18 10.24 6.83
N LEU A 19 9.80 10.89 5.73
CA LEU A 19 10.53 12.05 5.21
C LEU A 19 10.37 13.28 6.10
N HIS A 20 9.24 13.40 6.80
CA HIS A 20 9.00 14.46 7.77
C HIS A 20 9.72 14.22 9.11
N GLY A 21 9.72 12.98 9.60
CA GLY A 21 10.31 12.62 10.88
C GLY A 21 11.84 12.70 10.92
N THR A 22 12.38 12.89 12.13
CA THR A 22 13.84 12.91 12.38
C THR A 22 14.40 11.57 12.86
N GLY A 23 13.53 10.61 13.20
CA GLY A 23 13.91 9.32 13.78
C GLY A 23 14.49 8.30 12.79
N VAL A 24 14.49 8.58 11.49
CA VAL A 24 14.97 7.68 10.43
C VAL A 24 16.22 8.26 9.76
N GLY A 25 17.22 7.41 9.54
CA GLY A 25 18.50 7.78 8.96
C GLY A 25 18.39 8.34 7.54
N GLU A 26 19.40 9.11 7.14
CA GLU A 26 19.47 9.73 5.81
C GLU A 26 19.46 8.70 4.69
N ALA A 27 20.14 7.56 4.85
CA ALA A 27 20.19 6.49 3.85
C ALA A 27 18.79 6.00 3.43
N VAL A 28 17.89 5.79 4.39
CA VAL A 28 16.51 5.36 4.12
C VAL A 28 15.70 6.50 3.48
N ARG A 29 15.81 7.73 4.01
CA ARG A 29 15.10 8.90 3.46
C ARG A 29 15.53 9.21 2.02
N ASP A 30 16.82 9.13 1.73
CA ASP A 30 17.38 9.32 0.39
C ASP A 30 16.89 8.24 -0.59
N ALA A 31 17.00 6.96 -0.22
CA ALA A 31 16.51 5.87 -1.07
C ALA A 31 15.01 6.02 -1.42
N TRP A 32 14.19 6.37 -0.43
CA TRP A 32 12.74 6.56 -0.65
C TRP A 32 12.41 7.82 -1.44
N THR A 33 13.26 8.84 -1.37
CA THR A 33 13.14 10.07 -2.16
C THR A 33 13.48 9.78 -3.62
N ARG A 34 14.62 9.15 -3.89
CA ARG A 34 15.11 8.87 -5.25
C ARG A 34 14.33 7.78 -5.99
N HIS A 35 13.76 6.82 -5.28
CA HIS A 35 13.14 5.63 -5.88
C HIS A 35 11.71 5.36 -5.39
N HIS A 36 10.90 6.42 -5.27
CA HIS A 36 9.51 6.31 -4.81
C HIS A 36 8.70 5.28 -5.61
N GLU A 37 8.84 5.26 -6.94
CA GLU A 37 8.12 4.30 -7.80
C GLU A 37 8.50 2.84 -7.50
N LEU A 38 9.77 2.56 -7.17
CA LEU A 38 10.17 1.22 -6.75
C LEU A 38 9.60 0.85 -5.39
N SER A 39 9.43 1.81 -4.48
CA SER A 39 8.69 1.57 -3.25
C SER A 39 7.22 1.30 -3.47
N ARG A 40 6.57 1.96 -4.43
CA ARG A 40 5.18 1.62 -4.81
C ARG A 40 5.09 0.23 -5.40
N LEU A 41 6.06 -0.17 -6.24
CA LEU A 41 6.17 -1.53 -6.76
C LEU A 41 6.38 -2.57 -5.64
N GLY A 42 7.22 -2.25 -4.65
CA GLY A 42 7.34 -3.05 -3.42
C GLY A 42 6.03 -3.12 -2.64
N GLY A 43 5.32 -1.99 -2.57
CA GLY A 43 4.02 -1.79 -1.92
C GLY A 43 2.88 -2.66 -2.43
N ILE A 44 3.08 -3.31 -3.58
CA ILE A 44 2.12 -4.23 -4.19
C ILE A 44 2.67 -5.67 -4.28
N THR A 45 3.92 -5.91 -3.88
CA THR A 45 4.56 -7.23 -3.96
C THR A 45 4.09 -8.16 -2.84
N ARG A 46 3.71 -9.40 -3.20
CA ARG A 46 3.27 -10.45 -2.27
C ARG A 46 4.41 -11.41 -1.93
N SER A 47 4.32 -12.05 -0.76
CA SER A 47 5.14 -13.21 -0.35
C SER A 47 6.66 -13.04 -0.47
N GLY A 48 7.34 -12.67 0.62
CA GLY A 48 8.81 -12.61 0.60
C GLY A 48 9.47 -12.21 1.91
N ASP A 49 8.94 -12.72 3.02
CA ASP A 49 9.47 -12.52 4.37
C ASP A 49 10.96 -12.84 4.48
N THR A 50 11.46 -13.76 3.65
CA THR A 50 12.86 -14.20 3.63
C THR A 50 13.77 -13.33 2.75
N CYS A 51 13.22 -12.56 1.81
CA CYS A 51 13.99 -11.75 0.87
C CYS A 51 14.38 -10.40 1.48
N ILE A 52 13.49 -9.79 2.25
CA ILE A 52 13.71 -8.45 2.81
C ILE A 52 14.96 -8.39 3.69
N PRO A 53 15.16 -9.27 4.70
CA PRO A 53 16.38 -9.22 5.53
C PRO A 53 17.66 -9.35 4.70
N ARG A 54 17.66 -10.22 3.67
CA ARG A 54 18.81 -10.42 2.78
C ARG A 54 19.11 -9.19 1.92
N ILE A 55 18.09 -8.48 1.45
CA ILE A 55 18.26 -7.24 0.70
C ILE A 55 18.88 -6.17 1.58
N LEU A 56 18.35 -5.99 2.79
CA LEU A 56 18.83 -4.98 3.74
C LEU A 56 20.24 -5.31 4.24
N ASP A 57 20.54 -6.57 4.54
CA ASP A 57 21.87 -6.98 5.02
C ASP A 57 22.96 -6.75 3.96
N ARG A 58 22.68 -7.08 2.69
CA ARG A 58 23.60 -6.75 1.59
C ARG A 58 23.84 -5.24 1.46
N ALA A 59 22.79 -4.43 1.60
CA ALA A 59 22.92 -2.98 1.57
C ALA A 59 23.73 -2.44 2.76
N ARG A 60 23.52 -2.98 3.96
CA ARG A 60 24.28 -2.68 5.19
C ARG A 60 25.76 -3.02 5.03
N GLN A 61 26.08 -4.21 4.51
CA GLN A 61 27.46 -4.66 4.27
C GLN A 61 28.18 -3.78 3.24
N ALA A 62 27.46 -3.33 2.20
CA ALA A 62 28.02 -2.46 1.17
C ALA A 62 28.24 -1.02 1.66
N HIS A 63 27.48 -0.55 2.66
CA HIS A 63 27.49 0.85 3.10
C HIS A 63 27.34 0.98 4.64
N PRO A 64 28.36 0.61 5.42
CA PRO A 64 28.25 0.58 6.88
C PRO A 64 28.00 1.94 7.54
N GLN A 65 28.37 3.07 6.90
CA GLN A 65 28.25 4.41 7.50
C GLN A 65 27.96 5.54 6.47
N GLY A 66 27.17 5.29 5.42
CA GLY A 66 26.95 6.31 4.40
C GLY A 66 25.68 6.18 3.57
N ALA A 67 25.57 7.07 2.58
CA ALA A 67 24.52 7.02 1.58
C ALA A 67 24.59 5.70 0.79
N LEU A 68 23.42 5.15 0.46
CA LEU A 68 23.32 3.94 -0.35
C LEU A 68 23.65 4.27 -1.80
N SER A 69 24.62 3.58 -2.41
CA SER A 69 24.86 3.69 -3.85
C SER A 69 23.87 2.83 -4.63
N GLU A 70 23.78 3.03 -5.94
CA GLU A 70 23.15 2.03 -6.81
C GLU A 70 23.97 0.72 -6.83
N PRO A 71 23.30 -0.45 -6.99
CA PRO A 71 21.86 -0.67 -7.05
C PRO A 71 21.22 -0.87 -5.65
N HIS A 72 21.92 -0.57 -4.56
CA HIS A 72 21.43 -0.82 -3.20
C HIS A 72 20.30 0.13 -2.81
N ALA A 73 20.40 1.41 -3.17
CA ALA A 73 19.35 2.38 -2.88
C ALA A 73 18.00 2.01 -3.50
N SER A 74 17.98 1.67 -4.79
CA SER A 74 16.79 1.20 -5.50
C SER A 74 16.21 -0.09 -4.90
N ARG A 75 17.04 -1.06 -4.52
CA ARG A 75 16.61 -2.30 -3.86
C ARG A 75 16.07 -2.07 -2.45
N VAL A 76 16.70 -1.18 -1.68
CA VAL A 76 16.24 -0.79 -0.36
C VAL A 76 14.87 -0.12 -0.49
N ALA A 77 14.71 0.85 -1.39
CA ALA A 77 13.42 1.50 -1.62
C ALA A 77 12.30 0.49 -1.95
N PHE A 78 12.58 -0.51 -2.79
CA PHE A 78 11.64 -1.61 -3.05
C PHE A 78 11.32 -2.41 -1.78
N ALA A 79 12.32 -2.81 -1.00
CA ALA A 79 12.13 -3.53 0.26
C ALA A 79 11.34 -2.74 1.31
N LEU A 80 11.52 -1.42 1.39
CA LEU A 80 10.75 -0.54 2.30
C LEU A 80 9.27 -0.50 1.92
N GLY A 81 8.98 -0.36 0.63
CA GLY A 81 7.61 -0.49 0.10
C GLY A 81 6.98 -1.83 0.45
N TRP A 82 7.75 -2.91 0.28
CA TRP A 82 7.30 -4.27 0.61
C TRP A 82 7.02 -4.47 2.11
N LEU A 83 7.84 -3.88 2.98
CA LEU A 83 7.60 -3.89 4.42
C LEU A 83 6.30 -3.15 4.79
N ALA A 84 6.08 -1.97 4.21
CA ALA A 84 4.85 -1.21 4.42
C ALA A 84 3.60 -1.97 3.93
N HIS A 85 3.70 -2.62 2.75
CA HIS A 85 2.66 -3.53 2.25
C HIS A 85 2.34 -4.62 3.26
N ARG A 86 3.35 -5.36 3.72
CA ARG A 86 3.19 -6.49 4.65
C ARG A 86 2.60 -6.06 5.99
N ALA A 87 3.05 -4.92 6.51
CA ALA A 87 2.48 -4.33 7.72
C ALA A 87 0.97 -4.02 7.55
N THR A 88 0.60 -3.47 6.39
CA THR A 88 -0.81 -3.22 6.03
C THR A 88 -1.60 -4.51 5.91
N ASP A 89 -1.04 -5.50 5.24
CA ASP A 89 -1.66 -6.81 5.01
C ASP A 89 -2.06 -7.49 6.32
N ARG A 90 -1.17 -7.46 7.31
CA ARG A 90 -1.43 -8.00 8.64
C ARG A 90 -2.54 -7.27 9.39
N GLN A 91 -2.63 -5.96 9.21
CA GLN A 91 -3.70 -5.18 9.81
C GLN A 91 -5.04 -5.50 9.14
N MET A 92 -5.07 -5.54 7.80
CA MET A 92 -6.31 -5.60 7.03
C MET A 92 -6.87 -7.03 6.94
N LYS A 93 -6.03 -8.07 6.86
CA LYS A 93 -6.50 -9.47 6.77
C LYS A 93 -7.38 -9.89 7.95
N ILE A 94 -7.06 -9.44 9.16
CA ILE A 94 -7.87 -9.70 10.36
C ILE A 94 -9.25 -9.04 10.20
N VAL A 95 -9.27 -7.77 9.76
CA VAL A 95 -10.50 -7.01 9.53
C VAL A 95 -11.36 -7.68 8.47
N PHE A 96 -10.80 -8.05 7.33
CA PHE A 96 -11.54 -8.66 6.23
C PHE A 96 -12.20 -9.98 6.65
N ARG A 97 -11.49 -10.82 7.41
CA ARG A 97 -12.03 -12.09 7.91
C ARG A 97 -13.14 -11.90 8.93
N GLN A 98 -13.03 -10.90 9.80
CA GLN A 98 -14.07 -10.58 10.78
C GLN A 98 -15.29 -9.95 10.11
N ALA A 99 -15.06 -9.06 9.14
CA ALA A 99 -16.11 -8.36 8.42
C ALA A 99 -16.90 -9.28 7.49
N GLU A 100 -16.26 -10.23 6.83
CA GLU A 100 -16.89 -11.19 5.90
C GLU A 100 -16.37 -12.62 6.12
N PRO A 101 -16.80 -13.31 7.20
CA PRO A 101 -16.38 -14.68 7.48
C PRO A 101 -16.76 -15.63 6.33
N GLY A 102 -15.80 -16.42 5.87
CA GLY A 102 -16.04 -17.43 4.82
C GLY A 102 -16.10 -16.89 3.39
N GLN A 103 -15.84 -15.60 3.16
CA GLN A 103 -15.72 -15.06 1.82
C GLN A 103 -14.58 -15.77 1.05
N ARG A 104 -14.92 -16.31 -0.12
CA ARG A 104 -13.99 -17.04 -1.01
C ARG A 104 -13.61 -16.23 -2.25
N LEU A 105 -14.35 -15.17 -2.55
CA LEU A 105 -14.09 -14.29 -3.68
C LEU A 105 -13.14 -13.17 -3.27
N SER A 106 -12.16 -12.87 -4.13
CA SER A 106 -11.23 -11.76 -3.98
C SER A 106 -11.33 -10.87 -5.21
N PRO A 107 -11.62 -9.56 -5.03
CA PRO A 107 -12.01 -8.88 -3.78
C PRO A 107 -13.24 -9.39 -3.04
N SER A 108 -13.17 -9.21 -1.73
CA SER A 108 -14.35 -9.11 -0.87
C SER A 108 -15.04 -7.76 -1.05
N ALA A 109 -16.30 -7.62 -0.63
CA ALA A 109 -16.95 -6.31 -0.69
C ALA A 109 -16.28 -5.31 0.26
N CYS A 110 -15.88 -5.75 1.46
CA CYS A 110 -15.13 -4.96 2.42
C CYS A 110 -13.85 -4.36 1.81
N SER A 111 -13.04 -5.16 1.10
CA SER A 111 -11.81 -4.67 0.50
C SER A 111 -12.07 -3.64 -0.61
N VAL A 112 -13.12 -3.81 -1.42
CA VAL A 112 -13.54 -2.79 -2.42
C VAL A 112 -13.91 -1.47 -1.75
N TYR A 113 -14.71 -1.51 -0.68
CA TYR A 113 -15.13 -0.31 0.04
C TYR A 113 -13.97 0.40 0.73
N HIS A 114 -12.99 -0.36 1.24
CA HIS A 114 -11.76 0.20 1.80
C HIS A 114 -10.89 0.85 0.74
N ASP A 115 -10.67 0.18 -0.40
CA ASP A 115 -9.91 0.74 -1.52
C ASP A 115 -10.58 2.00 -2.09
N VAL A 116 -11.90 1.99 -2.29
CA VAL A 116 -12.65 3.17 -2.76
C VAL A 116 -12.56 4.32 -1.75
N THR A 117 -12.61 4.01 -0.46
CA THR A 117 -12.42 5.02 0.59
C THR A 117 -11.00 5.57 0.55
N ALA A 118 -9.97 4.74 0.46
CA ALA A 118 -8.59 5.22 0.32
C ALA A 118 -8.40 6.04 -0.97
N LEU A 119 -9.00 5.62 -2.09
CA LEU A 119 -8.95 6.37 -3.34
C LEU A 119 -9.52 7.79 -3.19
N ARG A 120 -10.68 7.89 -2.53
CA ARG A 120 -11.35 9.16 -2.29
C ARG A 120 -10.59 10.03 -1.29
N GLU A 121 -10.17 9.48 -0.16
CA GLU A 121 -9.63 10.27 0.96
C GLU A 121 -8.13 10.57 0.82
N VAL A 122 -7.36 9.67 0.21
CA VAL A 122 -5.89 9.80 0.10
C VAL A 122 -5.50 10.40 -1.24
N TYR A 123 -6.20 10.03 -2.30
CA TYR A 123 -5.90 10.53 -3.64
C TYR A 123 -6.91 11.55 -4.13
N ALA A 124 -7.85 12.01 -3.29
CA ALA A 124 -8.83 13.03 -3.64
C ALA A 124 -9.56 12.72 -4.97
N MET A 125 -9.89 11.44 -5.22
CA MET A 125 -10.50 10.98 -6.48
C MET A 125 -9.62 11.20 -7.72
N GLY A 126 -8.32 11.24 -7.51
CA GLY A 126 -7.42 11.91 -8.42
C GLY A 126 -7.54 13.43 -8.26
N ALA A 127 -7.06 14.02 -7.18
CA ALA A 127 -6.38 15.31 -7.25
C ALA A 127 -4.93 15.12 -6.76
N GLU A 128 -4.01 15.99 -7.22
CA GLU A 128 -2.54 15.92 -7.07
C GLU A 128 -2.00 14.92 -6.01
N PRO A 129 -1.15 13.94 -6.39
CA PRO A 129 -0.40 13.85 -7.65
C PRO A 129 -1.13 13.10 -8.79
N TYR A 130 -2.40 12.72 -8.63
CA TYR A 130 -3.18 12.04 -9.66
C TYR A 130 -4.39 12.91 -9.97
N ARG A 131 -4.75 13.24 -11.22
CA ARG A 131 -5.95 14.07 -11.50
C ARG A 131 -7.12 13.27 -12.09
N SER A 132 -8.33 13.69 -11.76
CA SER A 132 -9.65 13.05 -11.99
C SER A 132 -10.07 13.15 -13.45
N GLY A 133 -9.38 12.44 -14.32
CA GLY A 133 -9.72 12.39 -15.75
C GLY A 133 -10.70 11.27 -16.11
N ILE A 134 -10.93 10.30 -15.23
CA ILE A 134 -11.47 8.99 -15.65
C ILE A 134 -12.88 8.72 -15.12
N VAL A 135 -13.33 9.40 -14.07
CA VAL A 135 -14.51 8.95 -13.30
C VAL A 135 -15.73 9.86 -13.34
N SER A 136 -15.78 10.87 -14.23
CA SER A 136 -16.98 11.71 -14.39
C SER A 136 -17.90 11.19 -15.50
N PRO A 137 -19.15 10.82 -15.21
CA PRO A 137 -20.17 10.59 -16.24
C PRO A 137 -20.46 11.91 -16.97
N GLY A 138 -20.14 12.01 -18.26
CA GLY A 138 -20.36 13.22 -19.09
C GLY A 138 -19.16 13.72 -19.90
N LEU A 139 -18.02 13.02 -19.89
CA LEU A 139 -16.82 13.41 -20.66
C LEU A 139 -16.81 12.93 -22.13
N ASP A 140 -17.86 12.22 -22.56
CA ASP A 140 -18.03 11.84 -23.97
C ASP A 140 -18.37 13.08 -24.81
N GLY A 141 -17.32 13.72 -25.36
CA GLY A 141 -17.41 14.81 -26.33
C GLY A 141 -16.47 16.00 -26.11
N HIS A 142 -15.73 16.08 -24.99
CA HIS A 142 -14.89 17.24 -24.66
C HIS A 142 -13.46 17.09 -25.22
N PRO A 143 -12.86 18.10 -25.88
CA PRO A 143 -11.46 18.06 -26.35
C PRO A 143 -10.41 17.77 -25.26
N ALA A 144 -10.75 17.97 -23.99
CA ALA A 144 -9.91 17.57 -22.84
C ALA A 144 -9.91 16.06 -22.53
N ALA A 145 -10.81 15.26 -23.12
CA ALA A 145 -10.74 13.80 -23.09
C ALA A 145 -9.51 13.27 -23.86
N ALA A 146 -8.95 14.06 -24.78
CA ALA A 146 -7.70 13.75 -25.48
C ALA A 146 -6.42 14.08 -24.66
N LEU A 147 -6.56 14.76 -23.52
CA LEU A 147 -5.48 15.10 -22.58
C LEU A 147 -5.59 14.29 -21.27
N ALA A 148 -6.31 13.16 -21.29
CA ALA A 148 -6.62 12.37 -20.11
C ALA A 148 -5.38 11.62 -19.55
N ASN A 149 -4.58 12.37 -18.78
CA ASN A 149 -3.84 12.01 -17.55
C ASN A 149 -2.89 10.80 -17.56
N ASP A 150 -1.61 11.08 -17.83
CA ASP A 150 -0.49 10.13 -17.73
C ASP A 150 -0.39 9.43 -16.37
N ALA A 151 -0.70 10.08 -15.23
CA ALA A 151 -0.44 9.49 -13.91
C ALA A 151 -1.50 8.46 -13.42
N VAL A 152 -2.77 8.62 -13.80
CA VAL A 152 -3.79 7.58 -13.55
C VAL A 152 -3.60 6.46 -14.56
N ILE A 153 -3.25 6.81 -15.80
CA ILE A 153 -2.75 5.85 -16.78
C ILE A 153 -1.53 5.11 -16.21
N ASP A 154 -0.60 5.74 -15.49
CA ASP A 154 0.57 5.12 -14.89
C ASP A 154 0.21 4.20 -13.72
N LEU A 155 -0.78 4.57 -12.88
CA LEU A 155 -1.28 3.67 -11.84
C LEU A 155 -1.95 2.45 -12.46
N PHE A 156 -2.85 2.64 -13.43
CA PHE A 156 -3.50 1.54 -14.14
C PHE A 156 -2.52 0.76 -15.03
N HIS A 157 -1.49 1.40 -15.59
CA HIS A 157 -0.40 0.77 -16.34
C HIS A 157 0.54 0.02 -15.42
N ALA A 158 0.81 0.47 -14.19
CA ALA A 158 1.58 -0.28 -13.22
C ALA A 158 0.79 -1.51 -12.75
N LEU A 159 -0.52 -1.35 -12.50
CA LEU A 159 -1.43 -2.46 -12.20
C LEU A 159 -1.53 -3.43 -13.39
N LEU A 160 -1.65 -2.92 -14.62
CA LEU A 160 -1.74 -3.71 -15.85
C LEU A 160 -0.40 -4.36 -16.21
N GLN A 161 0.73 -3.65 -16.12
CA GLN A 161 2.08 -4.19 -16.31
C GLN A 161 2.34 -5.28 -15.30
N ARG A 162 2.03 -5.08 -14.02
CA ARG A 162 2.12 -6.17 -13.05
C ARG A 162 1.28 -7.36 -13.48
N SER A 163 0.07 -7.11 -13.96
CA SER A 163 -0.84 -8.16 -14.41
C SER A 163 -0.33 -8.88 -15.67
N LEU A 164 0.32 -8.15 -16.58
CA LEU A 164 1.01 -8.67 -17.77
C LEU A 164 2.30 -9.40 -17.39
N ILE A 165 2.98 -8.96 -16.34
CA ILE A 165 4.10 -9.67 -15.73
C ILE A 165 3.55 -10.96 -15.07
N GLU A 166 2.45 -10.95 -14.35
CA GLU A 166 1.84 -12.18 -13.84
C GLU A 166 1.45 -13.12 -15.00
N LEU A 167 0.99 -12.59 -16.13
CA LEU A 167 0.73 -13.37 -17.35
C LEU A 167 2.00 -14.01 -17.94
N HIS A 168 3.18 -13.37 -17.91
CA HIS A 168 4.42 -14.01 -18.39
C HIS A 168 4.89 -15.17 -17.51
N THR A 169 4.41 -15.25 -16.26
CA THR A 169 4.65 -16.39 -15.37
C THR A 169 3.64 -17.52 -15.55
N LEU A 170 2.59 -17.29 -16.36
CA LEU A 170 1.55 -18.27 -16.67
C LEU A 170 2.06 -19.24 -17.75
N LYS A 171 3.03 -20.08 -17.38
CA LYS A 171 3.55 -21.13 -18.26
C LYS A 171 2.43 -22.16 -18.50
N PRO A 172 2.12 -22.51 -19.77
CA PRO A 172 1.25 -23.63 -20.06
C PRO A 172 1.75 -24.87 -19.32
N ASP A 173 0.87 -25.49 -18.53
CA ASP A 173 1.16 -26.80 -17.98
C ASP A 173 0.71 -27.84 -19.02
N GLU A 174 1.68 -28.43 -19.72
CA GLU A 174 1.42 -29.47 -20.70
C GLU A 174 0.84 -30.75 -20.08
N HIS A 175 1.03 -30.93 -18.77
CA HIS A 175 0.56 -32.10 -18.02
C HIS A 175 -0.78 -31.84 -17.32
N ASP A 176 -1.17 -30.57 -17.14
CA ASP A 176 -2.46 -30.17 -16.58
C ASP A 176 -3.05 -28.92 -17.29
N PRO A 177 -3.48 -29.08 -18.56
CA PRO A 177 -4.00 -27.98 -19.35
C PRO A 177 -5.33 -27.43 -18.81
N GLU A 178 -6.13 -28.24 -18.11
CA GLU A 178 -7.42 -27.82 -17.54
C GLU A 178 -7.22 -26.85 -16.37
N SER A 179 -6.35 -27.19 -15.41
CA SER A 179 -6.01 -26.27 -14.30
C SER A 179 -5.36 -24.98 -14.81
N TRP A 180 -4.55 -25.06 -15.87
CA TRP A 180 -3.96 -23.88 -16.51
C TRP A 180 -5.02 -22.98 -17.16
N ILE A 181 -5.97 -23.54 -17.92
CA ILE A 181 -7.10 -22.79 -18.49
C ILE A 181 -7.94 -22.15 -17.38
N ASP A 182 -8.20 -22.86 -16.29
CA ASP A 182 -8.89 -22.35 -15.12
C ASP A 182 -8.15 -21.17 -14.46
N ALA A 183 -6.82 -21.27 -14.34
CA ALA A 183 -5.99 -20.19 -13.80
C ALA A 183 -6.04 -18.94 -14.71
N LEU A 184 -5.96 -19.12 -16.03
CA LEU A 184 -6.09 -18.06 -17.01
C LEU A 184 -7.50 -17.42 -16.98
N ALA A 185 -8.56 -18.23 -16.88
CA ALA A 185 -9.93 -17.77 -16.78
C ALA A 185 -10.18 -16.98 -15.47
N LYS A 186 -9.66 -17.47 -14.34
CA LYS A 186 -9.69 -16.77 -13.04
C LYS A 186 -8.94 -15.44 -13.11
N LEU A 187 -7.77 -15.42 -13.74
CA LEU A 187 -6.99 -14.20 -13.90
C LEU A 187 -7.75 -13.17 -14.75
N ARG A 188 -8.31 -13.57 -15.91
CA ARG A 188 -9.09 -12.70 -16.80
C ARG A 188 -10.39 -12.21 -16.16
N GLN A 189 -11.15 -13.08 -15.48
CA GLN A 189 -12.40 -12.70 -14.82
C GLN A 189 -12.18 -11.68 -13.70
N ARG A 190 -11.05 -11.76 -12.97
CA ARG A 190 -10.65 -10.77 -11.95
C ARG A 190 -10.49 -9.35 -12.52
N PHE A 191 -10.17 -9.17 -13.80
CA PHE A 191 -10.09 -7.81 -14.38
C PHE A 191 -11.47 -7.26 -14.74
N ARG A 192 -12.33 -8.08 -15.34
CA ARG A 192 -13.59 -7.61 -15.92
C ARG A 192 -14.70 -7.40 -14.89
N VAL A 193 -14.79 -8.25 -13.86
CA VAL A 193 -15.86 -8.19 -12.85
C VAL A 193 -15.62 -7.05 -11.85
N GLU A 194 -14.37 -6.62 -11.68
CA GLU A 194 -14.01 -5.74 -10.59
C GLU A 194 -14.19 -4.26 -10.88
N LEU A 195 -13.89 -3.79 -12.09
CA LEU A 195 -14.07 -2.37 -12.42
C LEU A 195 -15.52 -1.87 -12.21
N PRO A 196 -16.57 -2.61 -12.62
CA PRO A 196 -17.95 -2.21 -12.32
C PRO A 196 -18.26 -2.16 -10.82
N ARG A 197 -17.73 -3.08 -10.02
CA ARG A 197 -17.92 -3.09 -8.55
C ARG A 197 -17.27 -1.87 -7.90
N TYR A 198 -16.05 -1.53 -8.31
CA TYR A 198 -15.36 -0.32 -7.87
C TYR A 198 -16.10 0.95 -8.30
N ALA A 199 -16.52 1.03 -9.56
CA ALA A 199 -17.28 2.17 -10.06
C ALA A 199 -18.61 2.35 -9.32
N GLN A 200 -19.33 1.25 -9.05
CA GLN A 200 -20.56 1.27 -8.27
C GLN A 200 -20.30 1.74 -6.83
N ALA A 201 -19.37 1.10 -6.11
CA ALA A 201 -19.04 1.48 -4.73
C ALA A 201 -18.56 2.93 -4.61
N LEU A 202 -17.99 3.47 -5.68
CA LEU A 202 -17.47 4.83 -5.71
C LEU A 202 -18.53 5.88 -6.04
N THR A 203 -19.37 5.65 -7.05
CA THR A 203 -20.36 6.63 -7.54
C THR A 203 -21.71 6.49 -6.86
N HIS A 204 -22.10 5.28 -6.48
CA HIS A 204 -23.39 4.93 -5.90
C HIS A 204 -23.18 3.85 -4.82
N PRO A 205 -22.47 4.18 -3.71
CA PRO A 205 -22.23 3.23 -2.64
C PRO A 205 -23.54 2.71 -2.07
N ASP A 206 -23.61 1.39 -1.87
CA ASP A 206 -24.65 0.76 -1.06
C ASP A 206 -24.51 1.27 0.38
N PRO A 207 -25.54 1.96 0.93
CA PRO A 207 -25.47 2.53 2.27
C PRO A 207 -25.22 1.48 3.37
N GLU A 208 -25.75 0.27 3.23
CA GLU A 208 -25.57 -0.80 4.21
C GLU A 208 -24.13 -1.31 4.22
N LEU A 209 -23.55 -1.51 3.02
CA LEU A 209 -22.16 -1.93 2.90
C LEU A 209 -21.19 -0.83 3.33
N HIS A 210 -21.48 0.44 3.02
CA HIS A 210 -20.68 1.57 3.49
C HIS A 210 -20.73 1.68 5.02
N GLN A 211 -21.93 1.63 5.60
CA GLN A 211 -22.10 1.66 7.05
C GLN A 211 -21.36 0.51 7.72
N ARG A 212 -21.51 -0.72 7.20
CA ARG A 212 -20.90 -1.92 7.78
C ARG A 212 -19.37 -1.93 7.64
N PHE A 213 -18.84 -1.60 6.47
CA PHE A 213 -17.41 -1.81 6.17
C PHE A 213 -16.54 -0.59 6.39
N VAL A 214 -17.09 0.63 6.34
CA VAL A 214 -16.32 1.87 6.51
C VAL A 214 -16.62 2.51 7.86
N VAL A 215 -17.90 2.76 8.16
CA VAL A 215 -18.30 3.52 9.37
C VAL A 215 -18.17 2.68 10.64
N ALA A 216 -18.83 1.52 10.70
CA ALA A 216 -18.87 0.66 11.89
C ALA A 216 -17.49 0.10 12.26
N THR A 217 -16.64 -0.15 11.27
CA THR A 217 -15.25 -0.61 11.47
C THR A 217 -14.30 0.54 11.81
N ARG A 218 -14.75 1.80 11.70
CA ARG A 218 -13.91 3.00 11.74
C ARG A 218 -12.70 2.85 10.81
N PHE A 219 -12.96 2.48 9.55
CA PHE A 219 -11.90 2.20 8.59
C PHE A 219 -10.98 3.41 8.41
N TYR A 220 -11.57 4.58 8.18
CA TYR A 220 -10.88 5.85 7.97
C TYR A 220 -11.52 6.92 8.84
N ASP A 221 -10.71 7.79 9.43
CA ASP A 221 -11.15 8.91 10.27
C ASP A 221 -10.23 10.11 10.02
N ALA A 222 -10.74 11.17 9.38
CA ALA A 222 -9.95 12.36 9.09
C ALA A 222 -9.51 13.12 10.36
N GLY A 223 -10.19 12.90 11.49
CA GLY A 223 -9.82 13.45 12.79
C GLY A 223 -8.69 12.68 13.50
N ASP A 224 -8.27 11.53 12.97
CA ASP A 224 -7.14 10.78 13.52
C ASP A 224 -5.86 11.61 13.40
N PRO A 225 -5.12 11.88 14.51
CA PRO A 225 -3.94 12.74 14.48
C PRO A 225 -2.89 12.33 13.45
N LEU A 226 -2.71 11.03 13.21
CA LEU A 226 -1.73 10.52 12.25
C LEU A 226 -2.17 10.77 10.81
N ILE A 227 -3.47 10.59 10.53
CA ILE A 227 -4.05 10.86 9.21
C ILE A 227 -4.03 12.36 8.94
N ALA A 228 -4.46 13.19 9.90
CA ALA A 228 -4.44 14.64 9.77
C ALA A 228 -3.02 15.16 9.48
N LEU A 229 -2.00 14.62 10.14
CA LEU A 229 -0.60 14.93 9.86
C LEU A 229 -0.18 14.51 8.44
N ALA A 230 -0.49 13.28 8.03
CA ALA A 230 -0.18 12.79 6.68
C ALA A 230 -0.88 13.61 5.58
N ARG A 231 -2.11 14.10 5.81
CA ARG A 231 -2.84 14.97 4.89
C ARG A 231 -2.27 16.39 4.87
N ALA A 232 -1.88 16.92 6.03
CA ALA A 232 -1.22 18.22 6.09
C ALA A 232 0.09 18.23 5.29
N LEU A 233 0.90 17.17 5.45
CA LEU A 233 2.12 16.94 4.67
C LEU A 233 1.86 16.75 3.19
N GLN A 234 0.84 15.98 2.81
CA GLN A 234 0.49 15.78 1.40
C GLN A 234 0.11 17.09 0.72
N HIS A 235 -0.72 17.91 1.38
CA HIS A 235 -1.26 19.14 0.78
C HIS A 235 -0.36 20.36 0.99
N GLY A 236 0.77 20.23 1.70
CA GLY A 236 1.63 21.37 2.05
C GLY A 236 0.91 22.42 2.90
N THR A 237 -0.02 21.98 3.75
CA THR A 237 -0.80 22.88 4.62
C THR A 237 -0.20 22.97 6.03
N ALA A 238 -0.75 23.84 6.87
CA ALA A 238 -0.28 24.00 8.24
C ALA A 238 -0.38 22.65 9.00
N LEU A 239 0.73 22.23 9.60
CA LEU A 239 0.78 20.99 10.36
C LEU A 239 -0.12 21.08 11.61
N PRO A 240 -0.82 20.00 11.98
CA PRO A 240 -1.55 19.96 13.23
C PRO A 240 -0.59 20.15 14.42
N LYS A 241 -1.10 20.68 15.54
CA LYS A 241 -0.34 20.88 16.78
C LYS A 241 -0.13 19.58 17.56
N VAL A 242 0.33 18.54 16.88
CA VAL A 242 0.64 17.22 17.44
C VAL A 242 1.97 16.78 16.84
N ASP A 243 2.89 16.31 17.67
CA ASP A 243 4.14 15.73 17.16
C ASP A 243 3.90 14.33 16.58
N LEU A 244 4.83 13.85 15.77
CA LEU A 244 4.71 12.56 15.09
C LEU A 244 4.63 11.39 16.07
N ASP A 245 5.35 11.43 17.18
CA ASP A 245 5.38 10.35 18.17
C ASP A 245 4.05 10.24 18.93
N GLN A 246 3.46 11.38 19.31
CA GLN A 246 2.12 11.48 19.87
C GLN A 246 1.06 11.00 18.88
N ALA A 247 1.16 11.37 17.61
CA ALA A 247 0.25 10.91 16.57
C ALA A 247 0.34 9.39 16.35
N LEU A 248 1.56 8.83 16.33
CA LEU A 248 1.81 7.39 16.26
C LEU A 248 1.25 6.66 17.49
N ALA A 249 1.41 7.22 18.69
CA ALA A 249 0.85 6.65 19.91
C ALA A 249 -0.69 6.64 19.88
N ALA A 250 -1.31 7.75 19.46
CA ALA A 250 -2.77 7.88 19.34
C ALA A 250 -3.38 6.88 18.36
N SER A 251 -2.64 6.50 17.31
CA SER A 251 -3.11 5.55 16.29
C SER A 251 -3.51 4.18 16.86
N ALA A 252 -3.01 3.77 18.03
CA ALA A 252 -3.35 2.48 18.64
C ALA A 252 -4.87 2.33 18.88
N ASN A 253 -5.56 3.44 19.19
CA ASN A 253 -7.02 3.50 19.36
C ASN A 253 -7.71 4.23 18.19
N GLY A 254 -6.96 4.50 17.13
CA GLY A 254 -7.37 5.24 15.96
C GLY A 254 -8.13 4.38 14.93
N SER A 255 -8.31 4.96 13.75
CA SER A 255 -8.92 4.26 12.61
C SER A 255 -8.08 3.05 12.18
N LEU A 256 -8.70 2.11 11.46
CA LEU A 256 -7.95 0.96 10.90
C LEU A 256 -6.85 1.40 9.95
N TYR A 257 -7.11 2.42 9.14
CA TYR A 257 -6.14 3.00 8.23
C TYR A 257 -4.96 3.61 9.01
N ALA A 258 -5.22 4.41 10.06
CA ALA A 258 -4.15 4.97 10.90
C ALA A 258 -3.30 3.89 11.57
N ARG A 259 -3.92 2.81 12.07
CA ARG A 259 -3.20 1.66 12.62
C ARG A 259 -2.28 0.99 11.59
N ALA A 260 -2.75 0.85 10.35
CA ALA A 260 -1.94 0.31 9.26
C ALA A 260 -0.75 1.22 8.92
N VAL A 261 -0.97 2.53 8.81
CA VAL A 261 0.10 3.52 8.58
C VAL A 261 1.12 3.49 9.71
N ALA A 262 0.68 3.46 10.97
CA ALA A 262 1.58 3.41 12.11
C ALA A 262 2.38 2.10 12.16
N ARG A 263 1.78 0.97 11.80
CA ARG A 263 2.48 -0.31 11.70
C ARG A 263 3.52 -0.28 10.59
N ALA A 264 3.17 0.25 9.41
CA ALA A 264 4.09 0.44 8.30
C ALA A 264 5.27 1.33 8.69
N TYR A 265 5.01 2.45 9.37
CA TYR A 265 6.04 3.35 9.89
C TYR A 265 7.02 2.59 10.80
N ARG A 266 6.50 1.87 11.81
CA ARG A 266 7.32 1.08 12.74
C ARG A 266 8.17 0.01 12.02
N SER A 267 7.60 -0.67 11.03
CA SER A 267 8.34 -1.67 10.25
C SER A 267 9.47 -1.06 9.42
N VAL A 268 9.27 0.15 8.86
CA VAL A 268 10.34 0.85 8.13
C VAL A 268 11.38 1.45 9.08
N SER A 269 10.98 1.99 10.23
CA SER A 269 11.93 2.40 11.27
C SER A 269 12.78 1.23 11.78
N ALA A 270 12.22 0.01 11.85
CA ALA A 270 12.98 -1.19 12.19
C ALA A 270 14.00 -1.54 11.09
N ALA A 271 13.65 -1.36 9.81
CA ALA A 271 14.58 -1.57 8.69
C ALA A 271 15.73 -0.55 8.70
N ASP A 272 15.45 0.71 9.03
CA ASP A 272 16.47 1.73 9.25
C ASP A 272 17.42 1.34 10.40
N ALA A 273 16.86 0.95 11.55
CA ALA A 273 17.64 0.52 12.70
C ALA A 273 18.54 -0.69 12.37
N PHE A 274 18.04 -1.63 11.56
CA PHE A 274 18.77 -2.78 11.05
C PHE A 274 19.91 -2.37 10.11
N LEU A 275 19.64 -1.50 9.14
CA LEU A 275 20.65 -0.95 8.22
C LEU A 275 21.77 -0.21 8.96
N ARG A 276 21.44 0.52 10.04
CA ARG A 276 22.43 1.21 10.89
C ARG A 276 23.18 0.29 11.87
N GLY A 277 22.85 -1.00 11.91
CA GLY A 277 23.46 -1.96 12.83
C GLY A 277 23.04 -1.77 14.29
N THR A 278 22.01 -0.96 14.56
CA THR A 278 21.42 -0.76 15.91
C THR A 278 20.38 -1.82 16.27
N LEU A 279 20.03 -2.68 15.30
CA LEU A 279 19.15 -3.82 15.45
C LEU A 279 19.80 -5.01 14.75
N ASP A 280 19.84 -6.15 15.43
CA ASP A 280 20.36 -7.40 14.90
C ASP A 280 19.30 -8.15 14.08
N ASP A 281 19.67 -9.31 13.55
CA ASP A 281 18.80 -10.12 12.69
C ASP A 281 17.55 -10.61 13.43
N GLU A 282 17.70 -11.02 14.69
CA GLU A 282 16.60 -11.53 15.53
C GLU A 282 15.64 -10.40 15.92
N GLY A 283 16.17 -9.27 16.42
CA GLY A 283 15.37 -8.11 16.78
C GLY A 283 14.67 -7.48 15.58
N PHE A 284 15.29 -7.52 14.39
CA PHE A 284 14.63 -7.12 13.16
C PHE A 284 13.48 -8.07 12.83
N ALA A 285 13.75 -9.38 12.77
CA ALA A 285 12.74 -10.39 12.49
C ALA A 285 11.54 -10.29 13.44
N GLU A 286 11.76 -10.07 14.73
CA GLU A 286 10.71 -9.87 15.71
C GLU A 286 9.84 -8.64 15.41
N ARG A 287 10.46 -7.47 15.19
CA ARG A 287 9.74 -6.20 14.96
C ARG A 287 8.91 -6.15 13.68
N ILE A 288 9.27 -6.97 12.69
CA ILE A 288 8.50 -7.13 11.45
C ILE A 288 7.75 -8.46 11.40
N ASP A 289 7.61 -9.14 12.52
CA ASP A 289 6.87 -10.39 12.70
C ASP A 289 7.24 -11.49 11.68
N ILE A 290 8.51 -11.65 11.31
CA ILE A 290 8.95 -12.80 10.47
C ILE A 290 8.63 -14.12 11.16
N GLY A 291 8.05 -15.05 10.39
CA GLY A 291 7.69 -16.39 10.87
C GLY A 291 6.46 -16.45 11.78
N ARG A 292 5.88 -15.31 12.17
CA ARG A 292 4.62 -15.30 12.93
C ARG A 292 3.44 -15.55 11.98
N PRO A 293 2.46 -16.39 12.36
CA PRO A 293 1.23 -16.54 11.60
C PRO A 293 0.59 -15.18 11.37
N GLU A 294 0.06 -14.94 10.17
CA GLU A 294 -0.58 -13.66 9.80
C GLU A 294 -1.75 -13.25 10.72
N LEU A 295 -2.17 -14.14 11.63
CA LEU A 295 -3.36 -14.04 12.47
C LEU A 295 -3.07 -14.18 13.97
N ALA A 296 -1.80 -14.22 14.37
CA ALA A 296 -1.45 -14.12 15.79
C ALA A 296 -1.60 -12.65 16.21
N GLY A 297 -2.84 -12.26 16.49
CA GLY A 297 -3.21 -10.97 17.08
C GLY A 297 -3.65 -11.16 18.52
#